data_AF-A0A258UVH7-F1
#
_entry.id   AF-A0A258UVH7-F1
#
_cell.length_a   1.000
_cell.length_b   1.000
_cell.length_c   1.000
_cell.angle_alpha   90.00
_cell.angle_beta   90.00
_cell.angle_gamma   90.00
#
_symmetry.space_group_name_H-M   'P 1'
#
loop_
_entity.id
_entity.type
_entity.pdbx_description
1 polymer ?
#
loop_
_entity_poly.entity_id
_entity_poly.type
_entity_poly.pdbx_seq_one_letter_code
_entity_poly.pdbx_strand_id
1 'polypeptide(L)'
;MLRTMTPIEKAARALCAIDGVDPDSSLGGAGRNFLWQEYAAVNVRAVLEAIREPSVAMAKAGTDAMPAFEAPLQADASDCWQAMINAALSE
;
A
#
# COMPACT_ATOMS: atom_id res chain seq x y z
N MET A 1 4.74 19.24 -11.41
CA MET A 1 5.23 18.01 -10.75
C MET A 1 4.06 17.05 -10.64
N LEU A 2 4.13 15.88 -11.26
CA LEU A 2 3.15 14.82 -11.02
C LEU A 2 3.37 14.34 -9.58
N ARG A 3 2.37 14.50 -8.72
CA ARG A 3 2.43 13.99 -7.35
C ARG A 3 2.27 12.47 -7.44
N THR A 4 3.33 11.72 -7.19
CA THR A 4 3.25 10.26 -7.12
C THR A 4 2.33 9.89 -5.96
N MET A 5 1.24 9.16 -6.24
CA MET A 5 0.31 8.70 -5.21
C MET A 5 1.01 7.78 -4.22
N THR A 6 0.76 8.01 -2.93
CA THR A 6 1.25 7.14 -1.85
C THR A 6 0.57 5.77 -1.90
N PRO A 7 1.17 4.70 -1.36
CA PRO A 7 0.50 3.39 -1.24
C PRO A 7 -0.84 3.46 -0.50
N ILE A 8 -0.94 4.32 0.52
CA ILE A 8 -2.19 4.53 1.28
C ILE A 8 -3.28 5.10 0.37
N GLU A 9 -2.95 6.13 -0.42
CA GLU A 9 -3.91 6.72 -1.36
C GLU A 9 -4.32 5.73 -2.45
N LYS A 10 -3.38 4.95 -2.99
CA LYS A 10 -3.68 3.89 -3.98
C LYS A 10 -4.65 2.86 -3.41
N ALA A 11 -4.39 2.36 -2.20
CA ALA A 11 -5.25 1.38 -1.54
C ALA A 11 -6.64 1.96 -1.23
N ALA A 12 -6.70 3.19 -0.73
CA ALA A 12 -7.98 3.84 -0.42
C ALA A 12 -8.84 4.05 -1.67
N ARG A 13 -8.24 4.50 -2.77
CA ARG A 13 -8.93 4.64 -4.06
C ARG A 13 -9.38 3.30 -4.63
N ALA A 14 -8.62 2.23 -4.42
CA ALA A 14 -9.04 0.88 -4.79
C ALA A 14 -10.26 0.42 -3.96
N LEU A 15 -10.32 0.75 -2.66
CA LEU A 15 -11.51 0.48 -1.84
C LEU A 15 -12.73 1.28 -2.33
N CYS A 16 -12.56 2.56 -2.67
CA CYS A 16 -13.65 3.33 -3.29
C CYS A 16 -14.18 2.66 -4.56
N ALA A 17 -13.29 2.14 -5.41
CA ALA A 17 -13.69 1.44 -6.64
C ALA A 17 -14.46 0.13 -6.36
N ILE A 18 -14.07 -0.62 -5.32
CA ILE A 18 -14.79 -1.83 -4.88
C ILE A 18 -16.21 -1.48 -4.42
N ASP A 19 -16.35 -0.38 -3.68
CA ASP A 19 -17.64 0.07 -3.13
C ASP A 19 -18.48 0.86 -4.15
N GLY A 20 -17.99 1.03 -5.38
CA GLY A 20 -18.72 1.71 -6.46
C GLY A 20 -18.91 3.22 -6.25
N VAL A 21 -18.02 3.84 -5.46
CA VAL A 21 -18.07 5.27 -5.14
C VAL A 21 -16.92 6.03 -5.81
N ASP A 22 -17.17 7.28 -6.22
CA ASP A 22 -16.13 8.12 -6.81
C ASP A 22 -15.15 8.58 -5.72
N PRO A 23 -13.85 8.20 -5.79
CA PRO A 23 -12.87 8.59 -4.78
C PRO A 23 -12.69 10.11 -4.66
N ASP A 24 -12.95 10.86 -5.74
CA ASP A 24 -12.82 12.33 -5.78
C ASP A 24 -14.15 13.04 -5.49
N SER A 25 -15.17 12.30 -5.03
CA SER A 25 -16.36 12.90 -4.43
C SER A 25 -15.97 13.71 -3.19
N SER A 26 -16.27 15.01 -3.23
CA SER A 26 -16.05 15.92 -2.11
C SER A 26 -17.08 15.67 -1.01
N LEU A 27 -16.61 15.46 0.22
CA LEU A 27 -17.45 15.31 1.42
C LEU A 27 -17.83 16.65 2.06
N GLY A 28 -17.56 17.76 1.36
CA GLY A 28 -17.81 19.13 1.82
C GLY A 28 -16.52 19.90 2.10
N GLY A 29 -16.64 21.23 2.19
CA GLY A 29 -15.53 22.13 2.46
C GLY A 29 -14.53 22.27 1.30
N ALA A 30 -14.80 23.20 0.38
CA ALA A 30 -13.86 23.68 -0.66
C ALA A 30 -13.04 22.63 -1.43
N GLY A 31 -13.51 21.37 -1.55
CA GLY A 31 -12.78 20.29 -2.22
C GLY A 31 -11.49 19.87 -1.53
N ARG A 32 -11.39 20.02 -0.20
CA ARG A 32 -10.21 19.62 0.58
C ARG A 32 -10.31 18.22 1.19
N ASN A 33 -11.52 17.68 1.30
CA ASN A 33 -11.81 16.36 1.84
C ASN A 33 -12.54 15.51 0.79
N PHE A 34 -11.79 14.67 0.11
CA PHE A 34 -12.28 13.68 -0.85
C PHE A 34 -12.59 12.37 -0.14
N LEU A 35 -13.55 11.62 -0.67
CA LEU A 35 -14.02 10.36 -0.09
C LEU A 35 -12.88 9.36 0.14
N TRP A 36 -11.90 9.27 -0.76
CA TRP A 36 -10.74 8.39 -0.55
C TRP A 36 -9.98 8.68 0.75
N GLN A 37 -10.02 9.90 1.27
CA GLN A 37 -9.33 10.26 2.51
C GLN A 37 -9.97 9.62 3.74
N GLU A 38 -11.28 9.34 3.72
CA GLU A 38 -11.97 8.61 4.79
C GLU A 38 -11.55 7.14 4.80
N TYR A 39 -11.54 6.49 3.63
CA TYR A 39 -11.02 5.13 3.49
C TYR A 39 -9.54 5.04 3.89
N ALA A 40 -8.74 6.05 3.57
CA ALA A 40 -7.34 6.14 3.98
C ALA A 40 -7.18 6.29 5.50
N ALA A 41 -8.03 7.08 6.16
CA ALA A 41 -7.93 7.38 7.58
C ALA A 41 -8.27 6.17 8.48
N VAL A 42 -9.22 5.34 8.05
CA VAL A 42 -9.71 4.23 8.86
C VAL A 42 -9.30 2.88 8.26
N ASN A 43 -9.85 2.52 7.10
CA ASN A 43 -9.75 1.17 6.55
C ASN A 43 -8.30 0.79 6.21
N VAL A 44 -7.62 1.62 5.43
CA VAL A 44 -6.27 1.31 4.94
C VAL A 44 -5.25 1.28 6.08
N ARG A 45 -5.34 2.26 6.99
CA ARG A 45 -4.46 2.31 8.17
C ARG A 45 -4.64 1.10 9.08
N ALA A 46 -5.89 0.73 9.38
CA ALA A 46 -6.16 -0.45 10.20
C ALA A 46 -5.58 -1.74 9.58
N VAL A 47 -5.73 -1.92 8.26
CA VAL A 47 -5.14 -3.08 7.56
C VAL A 47 -3.62 -3.06 7.66
N LEU A 48 -2.97 -1.94 7.32
CA LEU A 48 -1.51 -1.83 7.36
C LEU A 48 -0.95 -2.01 8.78
N GLU A 49 -1.66 -1.55 9.80
CA GLU A 49 -1.30 -1.78 11.21
C GLU A 49 -1.42 -3.26 11.59
N ALA A 50 -2.49 -3.93 11.17
CA ALA A 50 -2.71 -5.34 11.45
C ALA A 50 -1.67 -6.26 10.78
N ILE A 51 -1.20 -5.91 9.58
CA ILE A 51 -0.20 -6.68 8.83
C ILE A 51 1.22 -6.10 8.93
N ARG A 52 1.45 -5.17 9.87
CA ARG A 52 2.75 -4.50 10.03
C ARG A 52 3.87 -5.50 10.32
N GLU A 53 3.56 -6.55 11.06
CA GLU A 53 4.47 -7.66 11.33
C GLU A 53 4.29 -8.73 10.25
N PRO A 54 5.34 -9.04 9.45
CA PRO A 54 5.22 -10.02 8.39
C PRO A 54 5.09 -11.43 8.96
N SER A 55 4.37 -12.30 8.24
CA SER A 55 4.40 -13.74 8.49
C SER A 55 5.80 -14.32 8.21
N VAL A 56 6.01 -15.58 8.60
CA VAL A 56 7.24 -16.32 8.25
C VAL A 56 7.40 -16.45 6.73
N ALA A 57 6.31 -16.66 5.99
CA ALA A 57 6.35 -16.79 4.53
C ALA A 57 6.72 -15.46 3.87
N MET A 58 6.14 -14.35 4.31
CA MET A 58 6.50 -13.01 3.87
C MET A 58 7.98 -12.70 4.13
N ALA A 59 8.45 -12.91 5.37
CA ALA A 59 9.83 -12.64 5.75
C ALA A 59 10.85 -13.45 4.93
N LYS A 60 10.53 -14.73 4.66
CA LYS A 60 11.34 -15.58 3.79
C LYS A 60 11.37 -15.06 2.35
N ALA A 61 10.21 -14.73 1.78
CA ALA A 61 10.13 -14.19 0.42
C ALA A 61 10.92 -12.89 0.26
N GLY A 62 10.84 -11.99 1.25
CA GLY A 62 11.64 -10.76 1.27
C GLY A 62 13.14 -11.03 1.28
N THR A 63 13.59 -11.99 2.09
CA THR A 63 15.01 -12.39 2.17
C THR A 63 15.51 -13.00 0.87
N ASP A 64 14.72 -13.89 0.26
CA ASP A 64 15.07 -14.55 -1.01
C ASP A 64 15.16 -13.54 -2.18
N ALA A 65 14.44 -12.42 -2.07
CA ALA A 65 14.46 -11.33 -3.06
C ALA A 65 15.63 -10.35 -2.88
N MET A 66 16.37 -10.40 -1.75
CA MET A 66 17.52 -9.54 -1.55
C MET A 66 18.71 -10.04 -2.38
N PRO A 67 19.31 -9.20 -3.24
CA PRO A 67 20.50 -9.58 -3.99
C PRO A 67 21.72 -9.73 -3.07
N ALA A 68 22.67 -10.58 -3.48
CA ALA A 68 23.95 -10.71 -2.78
C ALA A 68 24.76 -9.41 -2.91
N PHE A 69 24.91 -8.67 -1.79
CA PHE A 69 25.85 -7.59 -1.43
C PHE A 69 26.30 -6.51 -2.46
N GLU A 70 25.88 -6.52 -3.73
CA GLU A 70 26.43 -5.66 -4.79
C GLU A 70 25.39 -4.80 -5.55
N ALA A 71 24.10 -4.86 -5.20
CA ALA A 71 23.05 -4.12 -5.92
C ALA A 71 22.72 -2.74 -5.31
N PRO A 72 22.05 -1.84 -6.07
CA PRO A 72 21.64 -0.54 -5.57
C PRO A 72 20.50 -0.66 -4.53
N LEU A 73 20.78 -0.22 -3.29
CA LEU A 73 19.89 -0.25 -2.11
C LEU A 73 18.40 0.06 -2.34
N GLN A 74 18.04 0.95 -3.27
CA GLN A 74 16.65 1.35 -3.52
C GLN A 74 15.86 0.35 -4.38
N ALA A 75 16.51 -0.31 -5.35
CA ALA A 75 15.88 -1.40 -6.10
C ALA A 75 15.63 -2.58 -5.16
N ASP A 76 16.61 -2.87 -4.31
CA ASP A 76 16.58 -3.97 -3.34
C ASP A 76 15.39 -3.86 -2.37
N ALA A 77 15.07 -2.64 -1.90
CA ALA A 77 13.94 -2.41 -1.02
C ALA A 77 12.58 -2.59 -1.73
N SER A 78 12.48 -2.19 -3.01
CA SER A 78 11.24 -2.36 -3.79
C SER A 78 10.96 -3.83 -4.09
N ASP A 79 11.98 -4.59 -4.50
CA ASP A 79 11.85 -6.00 -4.85
C ASP A 79 11.55 -6.84 -3.60
N CYS A 80 12.23 -6.56 -2.49
CA CYS A 80 11.91 -7.15 -1.19
C CYS A 80 10.46 -6.86 -0.79
N TRP A 81 10.01 -5.60 -0.87
CA TRP A 81 8.64 -5.22 -0.52
C TRP A 81 7.60 -5.95 -1.39
N GLN A 82 7.81 -5.99 -2.71
CA GLN A 82 6.90 -6.69 -3.62
C GLN A 82 6.84 -8.19 -3.35
N ALA A 83 7.98 -8.83 -3.08
CA ALA A 83 8.03 -10.24 -2.73
C ALA A 83 7.24 -10.54 -1.44
N MET A 84 7.38 -9.69 -0.41
CA MET A 84 6.63 -9.82 0.84
C MET A 84 5.11 -9.66 0.62
N ILE A 85 4.68 -8.67 -0.15
CA ILE A 85 3.25 -8.47 -0.44
C ILE A 85 2.67 -9.61 -1.29
N ASN A 86 3.41 -10.09 -2.28
CA ASN A 86 2.98 -11.23 -3.10
C ASN A 86 2.82 -12.50 -2.26
N ALA A 87 3.71 -12.72 -1.30
CA ALA A 87 3.58 -13.82 -0.34
C ALA A 87 2.32 -13.65 0.51
N ALA A 88 2.07 -12.46 1.08
CA ALA A 88 0.86 -12.19 1.86
C ALA A 88 -0.44 -12.44 1.07
N LEU A 89 -0.45 -12.13 -0.23
CA LEU A 89 -1.60 -12.37 -1.11
C LEU A 89 -1.78 -13.84 -1.51
N SER A 90 -0.78 -14.69 -1.27
CA SER A 90 -0.77 -16.12 -1.65
C SER A 90 -0.91 -17.06 -0.45
N GLU A 91 -1.03 -16.53 0.75
CA GLU A 91 -1.36 -17.28 1.98
C GLU A 91 -2.84 -17.70 2.00
#